data_AF-A0A1B9MFN1-F1
#
_entry.id   AF-A0A1B9MFN1-F1
#
_cell.length_a   1.000
_cell.length_b   1.000
_cell.length_c   1.000
_cell.angle_alpha   90.00
_cell.angle_beta   90.00
_cell.angle_gamma   90.00
#
_symmetry.space_group_name_H-M   'P 1'
#
loop_
_entity.id
_entity.type
_entity.pdbx_description
1 polymer ?
#
loop_
_entity_poly.entity_id
_entity_poly.type
_entity_poly.pdbx_seq_one_letter_code
_entity_poly.pdbx_strand_id
1 'polypeptide(L)'
;MFVSTQNIKNTIQVKTQYNPDFTEVAKRIGGKFDFEEKSWIFDSRIANIVTAELLSVFGTDGYDQSCVDVEITVKKTIKAELGPIYLAGRIIAQANSRDGGARNGEKIIFTKKSAVSGGSIKYWTTEIKEGAVFRILDLYEGAIKFLDECDAIEYKIIQTETEDKSAELARLKTELARITARIAELER
;
A
#
# COMPACT_ATOMS: atom_id res chain seq x y z
N MET A 1 -4.09 6.70 2.30
CA MET A 1 -2.63 6.95 2.36
C MET A 1 -2.05 5.84 3.21
N PHE A 2 -1.22 4.97 2.63
CA PHE A 2 -0.87 3.66 3.24
C PHE A 2 0.44 3.66 4.02
N VAL A 3 1.39 4.50 3.59
CA VAL A 3 2.60 4.85 4.32
C VAL A 3 2.77 6.36 4.23
N SER A 4 3.05 7.02 5.34
CA SER A 4 3.46 8.42 5.35
C SER A 4 4.55 8.66 6.38
N THR A 5 5.53 9.47 5.99
CA THR A 5 6.70 9.79 6.80
C THR A 5 6.78 11.30 7.01
N GLN A 6 7.01 11.72 8.24
CA GLN A 6 7.12 13.13 8.61
C GLN A 6 8.31 13.33 9.55
N ASN A 7 9.12 14.35 9.26
CA ASN A 7 10.21 14.74 10.15
C ASN A 7 9.69 15.81 11.12
N ILE A 8 9.76 15.50 12.42
CA ILE A 8 9.32 16.40 13.50
C ILE A 8 10.50 16.61 14.43
N LYS A 9 11.14 17.77 14.34
CA LYS A 9 12.33 18.13 15.13
C LYS A 9 13.44 17.08 15.02
N ASN A 10 13.63 16.27 16.07
CA ASN A 10 14.68 15.25 16.17
C ASN A 10 14.13 13.83 16.03
N THR A 11 12.89 13.69 15.56
CA THR A 11 12.24 12.40 15.37
C THR A 11 11.60 12.28 14.00
N ILE A 12 11.46 11.04 13.56
CA ILE A 12 10.75 10.65 12.34
C ILE A 12 9.48 9.94 12.78
N GLN A 13 8.36 10.44 12.31
CA GLN A 13 7.06 9.82 12.50
C GLN A 13 6.67 9.06 11.23
N VAL A 14 6.32 7.79 11.38
CA VAL A 14 5.91 6.92 10.28
C VAL A 14 4.52 6.35 10.58
N LYS A 15 3.54 6.65 9.74
CA LYS A 15 2.20 6.04 9.78
C LYS A 15 2.10 4.98 8.69
N THR A 16 1.73 3.76 9.06
CA THR A 16 1.57 2.64 8.12
C THR A 16 0.28 1.87 8.40
N GLN A 17 -0.22 1.12 7.42
CA GLN A 17 -1.11 -0.01 7.72
C GLN A 17 -0.36 -1.02 8.60
N TYR A 18 -1.10 -1.75 9.45
CA TYR A 18 -0.50 -2.81 10.25
C TYR A 18 0.13 -3.89 9.36
N ASN A 19 1.43 -4.07 9.52
CA ASN A 19 2.21 -5.12 8.88
C ASN A 19 3.14 -5.74 9.96
N PRO A 20 3.08 -7.07 10.18
CA PRO A 20 3.88 -7.74 11.20
C PRO A 20 5.38 -7.64 10.93
N ASP A 21 5.80 -7.74 9.67
CA ASP A 21 7.21 -7.65 9.27
C ASP A 21 7.76 -6.26 9.60
N PHE A 22 7.01 -5.20 9.28
CA PHE A 22 7.41 -3.84 9.66
C PHE A 22 7.41 -3.65 11.17
N THR A 23 6.46 -4.25 11.90
CA THR A 23 6.40 -4.16 13.37
C THR A 23 7.66 -4.75 14.01
N GLU A 24 8.13 -5.88 13.50
CA GLU A 24 9.36 -6.53 13.97
C GLU A 24 10.59 -5.68 13.65
N VAL A 25 10.70 -5.22 12.41
CA VAL A 25 11.79 -4.36 11.95
C VAL A 25 11.85 -3.04 12.73
N ALA A 26 10.70 -2.39 12.92
CA ALA A 26 10.61 -1.12 13.63
C ALA A 26 11.10 -1.27 15.09
N LYS A 27 10.72 -2.34 15.78
CA LYS A 27 11.23 -2.64 17.12
C LYS A 27 12.74 -2.88 17.13
N ARG A 28 13.25 -3.63 16.15
CA ARG A 28 14.67 -3.96 16.01
C ARG A 28 15.55 -2.71 15.87
N ILE A 29 15.10 -1.72 15.11
CA ILE A 29 15.86 -0.48 14.87
C ILE A 29 15.61 0.61 15.93
N GLY A 30 14.95 0.26 17.05
CA GLY A 30 14.71 1.17 18.17
C GLY A 30 13.50 2.08 18.02
N GLY A 31 12.59 1.78 17.09
CA GLY A 31 11.32 2.47 16.94
C GLY A 31 10.38 2.23 18.12
N LYS A 32 9.64 3.27 18.50
CA LYS A 32 8.59 3.21 19.51
C LYS A 32 7.24 3.49 18.88
N PHE A 33 6.26 2.64 19.14
CA PHE A 33 4.89 2.91 18.68
C PHE A 33 4.21 3.93 19.60
N ASP A 34 3.70 4.99 19.00
CA ASP A 34 2.82 5.97 19.62
C ASP A 34 1.36 5.57 19.38
N PHE A 35 0.63 5.29 20.46
CA PHE A 35 -0.75 4.82 20.40
C PHE A 35 -1.75 5.94 20.11
N GLU A 36 -1.45 7.18 20.50
CA GLU A 36 -2.31 8.33 20.27
C GLU A 36 -2.30 8.70 18.78
N GLU A 37 -1.09 8.81 18.23
CA GLU A 37 -0.88 9.14 16.83
C GLU A 37 -1.00 7.94 15.87
N LYS A 38 -1.04 6.73 16.42
CA LYS A 38 -1.02 5.45 15.68
C LYS A 38 0.14 5.39 14.69
N SER A 39 1.33 5.75 15.16
CA SER A 39 2.52 5.90 14.34
C SER A 39 3.77 5.37 15.03
N TRP A 40 4.72 4.90 14.25
CA TRP A 40 6.06 4.60 14.73
C TRP A 40 6.90 5.87 14.81
N ILE A 41 7.62 6.04 15.92
CA ILE A 41 8.51 7.15 16.19
C ILE A 41 9.95 6.63 16.22
N PHE A 42 10.82 7.27 15.46
CA PHE A 42 12.25 6.96 15.37
C PHE A 42 13.10 8.20 15.63
N ASP A 43 14.37 8.01 15.98
CA ASP A 43 15.34 9.10 16.07
C ASP A 43 15.74 9.58 14.67
N SER A 44 15.83 10.89 14.45
CA SER A 44 16.19 11.43 13.12
C SER A 44 17.58 11.04 12.64
N ARG A 45 18.50 10.65 13.53
CA ARG A 45 19.85 10.19 13.19
C ARG A 45 19.87 8.86 12.44
N ILE A 46 18.79 8.08 12.52
CA ILE A 46 18.67 6.79 11.82
C ILE A 46 17.78 6.87 10.58
N ALA A 47 17.53 8.07 10.03
CA ALA A 47 16.66 8.28 8.87
C ALA A 47 16.93 7.32 7.71
N ASN A 48 18.19 7.19 7.31
CA ASN A 48 18.56 6.31 6.19
C ASN A 48 18.19 4.84 6.45
N ILE A 49 18.29 4.38 7.71
CA ILE A 49 17.90 3.03 8.10
C ILE A 49 16.38 2.89 8.00
N VAL A 50 15.63 3.84 8.56
CA VAL A 50 14.15 3.84 8.49
C VAL A 50 13.67 3.80 7.03
N THR A 51 14.23 4.65 6.17
CA THR A 51 13.91 4.68 4.74
C THR A 51 14.20 3.34 4.05
N ALA A 52 15.36 2.73 4.30
CA ALA A 52 15.70 1.44 3.71
C ALA A 52 14.71 0.33 4.12
N GLU A 53 14.28 0.33 5.38
CA GLU A 53 13.33 -0.64 5.91
C GLU A 53 11.89 -0.40 5.40
N LEU A 54 11.50 0.86 5.18
CA LEU A 54 10.22 1.16 4.54
C LEU A 54 10.20 0.69 3.08
N LEU A 55 11.29 0.92 2.34
CA LEU A 55 11.44 0.45 0.97
C LEU A 55 11.52 -1.07 0.84
N SER A 56 11.97 -1.78 1.89
CA SER A 56 12.06 -3.24 1.91
C SER A 56 10.73 -3.91 2.22
N VAL A 57 9.84 -3.27 2.99
CA VAL A 57 8.53 -3.85 3.36
C VAL A 57 7.39 -3.33 2.49
N PHE A 58 7.38 -2.04 2.17
CA PHE A 58 6.27 -1.38 1.48
C PHE A 58 6.63 -0.88 0.10
N GLY A 59 7.92 -0.85 -0.27
CA GLY A 59 8.35 -0.36 -1.58
C GLY A 59 8.21 1.16 -1.75
N THR A 60 8.02 1.90 -0.66
CA THR A 60 8.00 3.38 -0.62
C THR A 60 8.66 3.86 0.66
N ASP A 61 9.17 5.09 0.66
CA ASP A 61 9.67 5.79 1.84
C ASP A 61 8.58 6.67 2.52
N GLY A 62 7.38 6.72 1.94
CA GLY A 62 6.27 7.53 2.43
C GLY A 62 6.28 9.00 1.99
N TYR A 63 7.24 9.43 1.16
CA TYR A 63 7.30 10.78 0.55
C TYR A 63 6.84 10.76 -0.91
N ASP A 64 7.47 9.92 -1.74
CA ASP A 64 7.09 9.77 -3.15
C ASP A 64 5.98 8.73 -3.30
N GLN A 65 4.85 9.18 -3.84
CA GLN A 65 3.60 8.43 -3.89
C GLN A 65 3.21 7.96 -5.29
N SER A 66 4.18 7.74 -6.20
CA SER A 66 3.83 7.20 -7.52
C SER A 66 3.19 5.84 -7.37
N CYS A 67 1.94 5.75 -7.81
CA CYS A 67 1.13 4.56 -7.67
C CYS A 67 0.63 4.03 -9.03
N VAL A 68 0.41 2.72 -9.06
CA VAL A 68 -0.18 2.00 -10.19
C VAL A 68 -1.30 1.10 -9.71
N ASP A 69 -2.22 0.81 -10.62
CA ASP A 69 -3.23 -0.22 -10.43
C ASP A 69 -2.77 -1.52 -11.08
N VAL A 70 -2.89 -2.63 -10.35
CA VAL A 70 -2.40 -3.93 -10.80
C VAL A 70 -3.52 -4.97 -10.71
N GLU A 71 -3.70 -5.75 -11.77
CA GLU A 71 -4.51 -6.96 -11.77
C GLU A 71 -3.63 -8.16 -11.42
N ILE A 72 -4.08 -8.97 -10.47
CA ILE A 72 -3.41 -10.18 -10.00
C ILE A 72 -4.26 -11.39 -10.35
N THR A 73 -3.64 -12.40 -10.95
CA THR A 73 -4.19 -13.74 -11.13
C THR A 73 -3.47 -14.72 -10.22
N VAL A 74 -4.21 -15.41 -9.36
CA VAL A 74 -3.64 -16.40 -8.43
C VAL A 74 -3.46 -17.74 -9.14
N LYS A 75 -2.21 -18.19 -9.30
CA LYS A 75 -1.83 -19.45 -9.94
C LYS A 75 -1.74 -20.62 -8.96
N LYS A 76 -1.48 -20.34 -7.68
CA LYS A 76 -1.44 -21.33 -6.61
C LYS A 76 -2.19 -20.79 -5.41
N THR A 77 -2.96 -21.64 -4.73
CA THR A 77 -3.74 -21.21 -3.56
C THR A 77 -2.83 -20.60 -2.49
N ILE A 78 -3.13 -19.37 -2.09
CA ILE A 78 -2.41 -18.63 -1.04
C ILE A 78 -3.23 -18.76 0.25
N LYS A 79 -2.55 -19.05 1.37
CA LYS A 79 -3.19 -19.18 2.68
C LYS A 79 -2.36 -18.52 3.78
N ALA A 80 -3.03 -17.92 4.74
CA ALA A 80 -2.45 -17.43 5.98
C ALA A 80 -3.21 -18.03 7.16
N GLU A 81 -2.50 -18.59 8.13
CA GLU A 81 -3.09 -19.11 9.37
C GLU A 81 -3.26 -17.97 10.38
N LEU A 82 -4.44 -17.90 11.01
CA LEU A 82 -4.76 -16.96 12.08
C LEU A 82 -4.47 -15.48 11.75
N GLY A 83 -4.53 -15.11 10.47
CA GLY A 83 -4.17 -13.78 10.05
C GLY A 83 -4.57 -13.43 8.63
N PRO A 84 -4.32 -12.18 8.23
CA PRO A 84 -4.52 -11.72 6.86
C PRO A 84 -3.46 -12.29 5.91
N ILE A 85 -3.79 -12.28 4.61
CA ILE A 85 -2.82 -12.50 3.54
C ILE A 85 -2.21 -11.14 3.17
N TYR A 86 -0.88 -11.06 3.27
CA TYR A 86 -0.10 -9.92 2.80
C TYR A 86 0.48 -10.18 1.42
N LEU A 87 0.50 -9.14 0.58
CA LEU A 87 1.21 -9.14 -0.70
C LEU A 87 1.65 -7.70 -0.99
N ALA A 88 2.92 -7.52 -1.38
CA ALA A 88 3.51 -6.21 -1.68
C ALA A 88 3.23 -5.15 -0.58
N GLY A 89 3.40 -5.54 0.68
CA GLY A 89 3.19 -4.68 1.85
C GLY A 89 1.72 -4.40 2.20
N ARG A 90 0.74 -4.98 1.49
CA ARG A 90 -0.69 -4.70 1.63
C ARG A 90 -1.46 -5.92 2.12
N ILE A 91 -2.50 -5.69 2.94
CA ILE A 91 -3.49 -6.73 3.25
C ILE A 91 -4.35 -6.94 2.01
N ILE A 92 -4.38 -8.16 1.48
CA ILE A 92 -5.22 -8.53 0.33
C ILE A 92 -6.58 -9.02 0.80
N ALA A 93 -6.59 -9.88 1.82
CA ALA A 93 -7.79 -10.40 2.43
C ALA A 93 -7.53 -10.77 3.89
N GLN A 94 -8.60 -10.77 4.69
CA GLN A 94 -8.55 -11.13 6.10
C GLN A 94 -9.85 -11.82 6.54
N ALA A 95 -9.72 -13.03 7.07
CA ALA A 95 -10.72 -13.63 7.93
C ALA A 95 -10.44 -13.30 9.41
N ASN A 96 -11.43 -13.45 10.28
CA ASN A 96 -11.27 -13.33 11.75
C ASN A 96 -11.71 -14.60 12.49
N SER A 97 -12.31 -15.54 11.75
CA SER A 97 -12.77 -16.83 12.25
C SER A 97 -12.98 -17.78 11.08
N ARG A 98 -13.14 -19.07 11.38
CA ARG A 98 -13.43 -20.11 10.38
C ARG A 98 -14.70 -19.83 9.57
N ASP A 99 -15.76 -19.38 10.24
CA ASP A 99 -17.11 -19.31 9.64
C ASP A 99 -17.54 -17.86 9.29
N GLY A 100 -16.69 -16.86 9.59
CA GLY A 100 -16.99 -15.46 9.34
C GLY A 100 -16.77 -15.00 7.89
N GLY A 101 -16.23 -15.86 7.03
CA GLY A 101 -15.74 -15.49 5.70
C GLY A 101 -14.47 -14.64 5.76
N ALA A 102 -13.97 -14.26 4.59
CA ALA A 102 -12.85 -13.33 4.47
C ALA A 102 -13.34 -12.01 3.87
N ARG A 103 -12.85 -10.90 4.44
CA ARG A 103 -13.07 -9.55 3.93
C ARG A 103 -11.91 -9.15 3.05
N ASN A 104 -12.20 -8.35 2.03
CA ASN A 104 -11.16 -7.76 1.19
C ASN A 104 -10.38 -6.72 1.99
N GLY A 105 -9.10 -6.60 1.68
CA GLY A 105 -8.30 -5.48 2.16
C GLY A 105 -8.73 -4.14 1.56
N GLU A 106 -8.17 -3.07 2.10
CA GLU A 106 -8.45 -1.72 1.63
C GLU A 106 -7.93 -1.51 0.20
N LYS A 107 -8.80 -1.02 -0.68
CA LYS A 107 -8.56 -0.85 -2.12
C LYS A 107 -8.22 -2.16 -2.85
N ILE A 108 -8.78 -3.28 -2.39
CA ILE A 108 -8.68 -4.59 -3.04
C ILE A 108 -10.04 -5.00 -3.60
N ILE A 109 -10.09 -5.28 -4.91
CA ILE A 109 -11.33 -5.62 -5.61
C ILE A 109 -11.18 -6.98 -6.29
N PHE A 110 -11.93 -7.98 -5.80
CA PHE A 110 -12.00 -9.28 -6.45
C PHE A 110 -12.96 -9.23 -7.65
N THR A 111 -12.47 -9.61 -8.83
CA THR A 111 -13.26 -9.69 -10.06
C THR A 111 -13.66 -11.13 -10.41
N LYS A 112 -12.91 -12.13 -9.91
CA LYS A 112 -13.21 -13.55 -10.07
C LYS A 112 -12.85 -14.33 -8.82
N LYS A 113 -13.83 -15.08 -8.28
CA LYS A 113 -13.78 -15.73 -6.95
C LYS A 113 -13.54 -14.71 -5.82
N SER A 114 -13.90 -15.05 -4.60
CA SER A 114 -13.58 -14.22 -3.42
C SER A 114 -12.54 -14.91 -2.56
N ALA A 115 -11.91 -14.14 -1.67
CA ALA A 115 -11.25 -14.74 -0.53
C ALA A 115 -12.28 -15.48 0.34
N VAL A 116 -11.83 -16.53 1.01
CA VAL A 116 -12.65 -17.34 1.91
C VAL A 116 -11.91 -17.61 3.21
N SER A 117 -12.67 -17.99 4.24
CA SER A 117 -12.12 -18.55 5.47
C SER A 117 -12.07 -20.08 5.40
N GLY A 118 -11.11 -20.69 6.08
CA GLY A 118 -10.92 -22.14 6.12
C GLY A 118 -10.41 -22.62 7.48
N GLY A 119 -9.83 -23.83 7.48
CA GLY A 119 -9.23 -24.41 8.67
C GLY A 119 -10.23 -24.86 9.73
N SER A 120 -9.80 -24.82 10.99
CA SER A 120 -10.61 -25.17 12.17
C SER A 120 -11.00 -23.93 12.96
N ILE A 121 -11.88 -24.05 13.96
CA ILE A 121 -12.24 -22.91 14.83
C ILE A 121 -11.00 -22.34 15.55
N LYS A 122 -10.11 -23.22 16.01
CA LYS A 122 -8.89 -22.84 16.76
C LYS A 122 -7.75 -22.36 15.84
N TYR A 123 -7.66 -22.93 14.65
CA TYR A 123 -6.63 -22.63 13.64
C TYR A 123 -7.34 -22.34 12.32
N TRP A 124 -8.01 -21.20 12.25
CA TRP A 124 -8.70 -20.78 11.04
C TRP A 124 -7.69 -20.17 10.07
N THR A 125 -8.03 -20.18 8.79
CA THR A 125 -7.18 -19.67 7.71
C THR A 125 -7.90 -18.59 6.91
N THR A 126 -7.16 -17.58 6.42
CA THR A 126 -7.58 -16.76 5.27
C THR A 126 -7.04 -17.42 4.02
N GLU A 127 -7.86 -17.59 2.98
CA GLU A 127 -7.46 -18.30 1.77
C GLU A 127 -7.92 -17.57 0.50
N ILE A 128 -7.02 -17.50 -0.49
CA ILE A 128 -7.34 -17.08 -1.85
C ILE A 128 -7.05 -18.26 -2.77
N LYS A 129 -8.11 -18.84 -3.31
CA LYS A 129 -8.02 -20.06 -4.12
C LYS A 129 -7.40 -19.77 -5.49
N GLU A 130 -6.73 -20.78 -6.04
CA GLU A 130 -6.25 -20.78 -7.42
C GLU A 130 -7.34 -20.36 -8.41
N GLY A 131 -6.96 -19.56 -9.40
CA GLY A 131 -7.83 -18.99 -10.42
C GLY A 131 -8.69 -17.82 -9.94
N ALA A 132 -8.45 -17.32 -8.73
CA ALA A 132 -8.98 -16.03 -8.30
C ALA A 132 -8.27 -14.88 -9.04
N VAL A 133 -9.01 -13.81 -9.32
CA VAL A 133 -8.50 -12.58 -9.94
C VAL A 133 -8.96 -11.39 -9.11
N PHE A 134 -8.03 -10.51 -8.77
CA PHE A 134 -8.31 -9.30 -8.02
C PHE A 134 -7.43 -8.13 -8.47
N ARG A 135 -7.85 -6.91 -8.15
CA ARG A 135 -7.11 -5.68 -8.40
C ARG A 135 -6.62 -5.09 -7.11
N ILE A 136 -5.37 -4.62 -7.12
CA ILE A 136 -4.79 -3.77 -6.08
C ILE A 136 -4.77 -2.36 -6.66
N LEU A 137 -5.53 -1.45 -6.05
CA LEU A 137 -5.50 -0.05 -6.44
C LEU A 137 -4.50 0.73 -5.61
N ASP A 138 -3.90 1.73 -6.25
CA ASP A 138 -2.89 2.62 -5.68
C ASP A 138 -1.75 1.83 -5.01
N LEU A 139 -1.14 0.90 -5.74
CA LEU A 139 0.05 0.18 -5.31
C LEU A 139 1.29 1.04 -5.60
N TYR A 140 2.15 1.24 -4.61
CA TYR A 140 3.41 1.94 -4.81
C TYR A 140 4.25 1.25 -5.87
N GLU A 141 4.79 2.01 -6.83
CA GLU A 141 5.59 1.43 -7.92
C GLU A 141 6.79 0.60 -7.42
N GLY A 142 7.45 1.07 -6.35
CA GLY A 142 8.57 0.33 -5.75
C GLY A 142 8.16 -0.97 -5.07
N ALA A 143 6.86 -1.25 -4.90
CA ALA A 143 6.33 -2.49 -4.36
C ALA A 143 6.10 -3.56 -5.44
N ILE A 144 6.16 -3.21 -6.73
CA ILE A 144 5.98 -4.14 -7.86
C ILE A 144 7.01 -5.27 -7.82
N LYS A 145 8.25 -4.97 -7.40
CA LYS A 145 9.32 -5.97 -7.24
C LYS A 145 8.93 -7.16 -6.34
N PHE A 146 8.09 -6.93 -5.34
CA PHE A 146 7.61 -8.00 -4.45
C PHE A 146 6.60 -8.92 -5.12
N LEU A 147 5.95 -8.46 -6.19
CA LEU A 147 5.08 -9.29 -7.00
C LEU A 147 5.91 -10.24 -7.88
N ASP A 148 7.05 -9.76 -8.40
CA ASP A 148 7.99 -10.58 -9.17
C ASP A 148 8.59 -11.73 -8.34
N GLU A 149 8.78 -11.50 -7.04
CA GLU A 149 9.30 -12.50 -6.10
C GLU A 149 8.26 -13.59 -5.73
N CYS A 150 6.99 -13.44 -6.14
CA CYS A 150 5.90 -14.32 -5.73
C CYS A 150 5.49 -15.33 -6.82
N ASP A 151 6.00 -16.55 -6.74
CA ASP A 151 5.69 -17.65 -7.69
C ASP A 151 4.21 -18.10 -7.71
N ALA A 152 3.40 -17.64 -6.76
CA ALA A 152 1.99 -18.04 -6.64
C ALA A 152 1.05 -17.19 -7.49
N ILE A 153 1.54 -16.12 -8.12
CA ILE A 153 0.73 -15.14 -8.84
C ILE A 153 1.29 -14.83 -10.22
N GLU A 154 0.45 -14.24 -11.05
CA GLU A 154 0.82 -13.51 -12.26
C GLU A 154 0.15 -12.15 -12.18
N TYR A 155 0.79 -11.08 -12.67
CA TYR A 155 0.24 -9.74 -12.59
C TYR A 155 0.31 -8.97 -13.91
N LYS A 156 -0.57 -7.98 -14.03
CA LYS A 156 -0.61 -7.03 -15.14
C LYS A 156 -0.90 -5.63 -14.61
N ILE A 157 -0.10 -4.64 -15.01
CA ILE A 157 -0.35 -3.23 -14.69
C ILE A 157 -1.49 -2.71 -15.59
N ILE A 158 -2.50 -2.07 -14.99
CA ILE A 158 -3.73 -1.63 -15.68
C ILE A 158 -3.73 -0.11 -15.89
N GLN A 159 -3.39 0.66 -14.87
CA GLN A 159 -3.34 2.12 -14.92
C GLN A 159 -2.09 2.63 -14.22
N THR A 160 -1.45 3.62 -14.85
CA THR A 160 -0.38 4.41 -14.25
C THR A 160 -0.98 5.78 -14.00
N GLU A 161 -0.75 6.39 -12.82
CA GLU A 161 -1.21 7.75 -12.44
C GLU A 161 -0.92 8.86 -13.47
N THR A 162 -0.17 8.56 -14.53
CA THR A 162 0.11 9.44 -15.67
C THR A 162 -1.15 9.96 -16.36
N GLU A 163 -2.27 9.21 -16.37
CA GLU A 163 -3.53 9.68 -16.98
C GLU A 163 -4.17 10.84 -16.20
N ASP A 164 -4.07 10.82 -14.87
CA ASP A 164 -4.69 11.85 -14.00
C ASP A 164 -3.82 13.11 -13.92
N LYS A 165 -2.48 12.97 -13.91
CA LYS A 165 -1.53 14.10 -14.00
C LYS A 165 -1.68 14.89 -15.31
N SER A 166 -2.01 14.21 -16.40
CA SER A 166 -2.31 14.84 -17.71
C SER A 166 -3.56 15.73 -17.63
N ALA A 167 -4.62 15.24 -17.00
CA ALA A 167 -5.87 15.99 -16.84
C ALA A 167 -5.72 17.19 -15.90
N GLU A 168 -4.98 17.02 -14.80
CA GLU A 168 -4.69 18.10 -13.84
C GLU A 168 -3.75 19.15 -14.44
N LEU A 169 -2.74 18.73 -15.21
CA LEU A 169 -1.87 19.64 -15.96
C LEU A 169 -2.66 20.47 -16.99
N ALA A 170 -3.63 19.86 -17.66
CA ALA A 170 -4.49 20.56 -18.62
C ALA A 170 -5.38 21.62 -17.93
N ARG A 171 -5.92 21.30 -16.74
CA ARG A 171 -6.68 22.26 -15.92
C ARG A 171 -5.81 23.42 -15.45
N LEU A 172 -4.62 23.13 -14.91
CA LEU A 172 -3.69 24.16 -14.44
C LEU A 172 -3.19 25.08 -15.57
N LYS A 173 -2.93 24.52 -16.76
CA LYS A 173 -2.58 25.33 -17.95
C LYS A 173 -3.72 26.26 -18.37
N THR A 174 -4.96 25.80 -18.27
CA THR A 174 -6.14 26.61 -18.60
C THR A 174 -6.30 27.78 -17.62
N GLU A 175 -6.13 27.52 -16.32
CA GLU A 175 -6.22 28.57 -15.29
C GLU A 175 -5.07 29.57 -15.40
N LEU A 176 -3.86 29.11 -15.70
CA LEU A 176 -2.71 30.00 -15.96
C LEU A 176 -2.99 30.92 -17.15
N ALA A 177 -3.53 30.41 -18.26
CA ALA A 177 -3.88 31.24 -19.41
C ALA A 177 -4.92 32.32 -19.06
N ARG A 178 -5.92 31.98 -18.24
CA ARG A 178 -6.94 32.91 -17.76
C ARG A 178 -6.34 34.03 -16.89
N ILE A 179 -5.50 33.65 -15.92
CA ILE A 179 -4.85 34.61 -15.02
C ILE A 179 -3.92 35.54 -15.79
N THR A 180 -3.16 35.01 -16.74
CA THR A 180 -2.23 35.80 -17.56
C THR A 180 -2.98 36.82 -18.42
N ALA A 181 -4.13 36.44 -19.00
CA ALA A 181 -4.99 37.36 -19.73
C ALA A 181 -5.53 38.49 -18.85
N ARG A 182 -5.89 38.18 -17.59
CA ARG A 182 -6.37 39.19 -16.63
C ARG A 182 -5.27 40.14 -16.18
N ILE A 183 -4.05 39.66 -16.01
CA ILE A 183 -2.89 40.50 -15.69
C ILE A 183 -2.62 41.49 -16.84
N ALA A 184 -2.62 41.02 -18.10
CA ALA A 184 -2.42 41.87 -19.28
C ALA A 184 -3.51 42.95 -19.45
N GLU A 185 -4.73 42.70 -18.96
CA GLU A 185 -5.81 43.69 -18.91
C GLU A 185 -5.58 44.78 -17.85
N LEU A 186 -4.94 44.43 -16.73
CA LEU A 186 -4.66 45.35 -15.61
C LEU A 186 -3.38 46.18 -15.81
N GLU A 187 -2.46 45.72 -16.66
CA GLU A 187 -1.23 46.44 -17.03
C GLU A 187 -1.43 47.43 -18.20
N ARG A 188 -2.65 47.52 -18.74
CA ARG A 188 -3.09 48.50 -19.75
C ARG A 188 -3.67 49.75 -19.13
#